data_AF-A0A8D7ZS99-F1
#
_entry.id   AF-A0A8D7ZS99-F1
#
_cell.length_a   1.000
_cell.length_b   1.000
_cell.length_c   1.000
_cell.angle_alpha   90.00
_cell.angle_beta   90.00
_cell.angle_gamma   90.00
#
_symmetry.space_group_name_H-M   'P 1'
#
loop_
_entity.id
_entity.type
_entity.pdbx_description
1 polymer ?
#
loop_
_entity_poly.entity_id
_entity_poly.type
_entity_poly.pdbx_seq_one_letter_code
_entity_poly.pdbx_strand_id
1 'polypeptide(L)'
;RLEDLRLFQYQVDFNPPVETRKVSGAIIANLKPQIGGNLFRGAQLYSRNKLCDKEIEYNTVYKATNEHYKVKLRRVGEVDGTNEVAFQVYNLINRMAMEGLKLQLIGRNLYDPAAMIRLQEHKLDLY
;
A
#
# COMPACT_ATOMS: atom_id res chain seq x y z
N ARG A 1 16.59 -2.25 22.02
CA ARG A 1 15.63 -3.17 21.37
C ARG A 1 15.49 -2.77 19.91
N LEU A 2 16.47 -3.14 19.07
CA LEU A 2 16.56 -2.75 17.65
C LEU A 2 15.95 -3.81 16.70
N GLU A 3 15.60 -4.98 17.23
CA GLU A 3 15.11 -6.12 16.46
C GLU A 3 13.64 -6.00 16.01
N ASP A 4 12.92 -4.97 16.45
CA ASP A 4 11.45 -4.88 16.35
C ASP A 4 10.91 -4.17 15.08
N LEU A 5 11.80 -3.81 14.13
CA LEU A 5 11.50 -2.97 12.96
C LEU A 5 11.62 -3.69 11.60
N ARG A 6 11.71 -5.02 11.57
CA ARG A 6 11.82 -5.77 10.32
C ARG A 6 10.46 -5.89 9.62
N LEU A 7 10.46 -5.67 8.31
CA LEU A 7 9.32 -5.96 7.45
C LEU A 7 9.64 -7.13 6.53
N PHE A 8 8.69 -8.04 6.35
CA PHE A 8 8.82 -9.14 5.41
C PHE A 8 8.24 -8.72 4.06
N GLN A 9 9.00 -8.97 3.00
CA GLN A 9 8.63 -8.66 1.62
C GLN A 9 8.15 -9.92 0.91
N TYR A 10 7.01 -9.80 0.22
CA TYR A 10 6.39 -10.86 -0.55
C TYR A 10 6.09 -10.40 -1.97
N GLN A 11 6.33 -11.28 -2.93
CA GLN A 11 5.80 -11.15 -4.28
C GLN A 11 4.41 -11.78 -4.32
N VAL A 12 3.49 -11.08 -4.96
CA VAL A 12 2.08 -11.48 -5.07
C VAL A 12 1.79 -11.87 -6.51
N ASP A 13 1.29 -13.08 -6.70
CA ASP A 13 0.82 -13.57 -7.99
C ASP A 13 -0.67 -13.95 -7.87
N PHE A 14 -1.45 -13.61 -8.91
CA PHE A 14 -2.89 -13.87 -8.97
C PHE A 14 -3.19 -14.89 -10.07
N ASN A 15 -4.09 -15.83 -9.79
CA ASN A 15 -4.66 -16.74 -10.76
C ASN A 15 -6.20 -16.77 -10.62
N PRO A 16 -6.98 -16.28 -11.60
CA PRO A 16 -6.52 -15.74 -12.88
C PRO A 16 -5.74 -14.42 -12.75
N PRO A 17 -4.96 -14.02 -13.77
CA PRO A 17 -4.23 -12.75 -13.76
C PRO A 17 -5.17 -11.56 -13.61
N VAL A 18 -4.72 -10.54 -12.86
CA VAL A 18 -5.50 -9.31 -12.61
C VAL A 18 -4.84 -8.13 -13.30
N GLU A 19 -5.56 -7.46 -14.20
CA GLU A 19 -4.99 -6.39 -15.02
C GLU A 19 -4.95 -5.04 -14.30
N THR A 20 -5.90 -4.77 -13.40
CA THR A 20 -6.04 -3.45 -12.79
C THR A 20 -5.62 -3.43 -11.32
N ARG A 21 -4.84 -2.40 -10.97
CA ARG A 21 -4.35 -2.19 -9.59
C ARG A 21 -5.49 -2.04 -8.57
N LYS A 22 -6.63 -1.49 -9.00
CA LYS A 22 -7.83 -1.35 -8.15
C LYS A 22 -8.41 -2.71 -7.78
N VAL A 23 -8.58 -3.60 -8.77
CA VAL A 23 -9.11 -4.95 -8.53
C VAL A 23 -8.13 -5.77 -7.68
N SER A 24 -6.83 -5.75 -8.01
CA SER A 24 -5.83 -6.47 -7.22
C SER A 24 -5.80 -6.00 -5.76
N GLY A 25 -5.92 -4.68 -5.54
CA GLY A 25 -6.00 -4.11 -4.19
C GLY A 25 -7.24 -4.57 -3.42
N ALA A 26 -8.40 -4.62 -4.08
CA ALA A 26 -9.64 -5.10 -3.47
C ALA A 26 -9.59 -6.60 -3.13
N ILE A 27 -8.98 -7.42 -3.99
CA ILE A 27 -8.76 -8.85 -3.73
C ILE A 27 -7.87 -9.05 -2.50
N ILE A 28 -6.75 -8.33 -2.40
CA ILE A 28 -5.86 -8.39 -1.22
C ILE A 28 -6.57 -7.88 0.04
N ALA A 29 -7.41 -6.86 -0.07
CA ALA A 29 -8.21 -6.36 1.05
C ALA A 29 -9.15 -7.44 1.62
N ASN A 30 -9.68 -8.34 0.80
CA ASN A 30 -10.49 -9.48 1.27
C ASN A 30 -9.67 -10.48 2.09
N LEU A 31 -8.36 -10.59 1.85
CA LEU A 31 -7.46 -11.47 2.60
C LEU A 31 -7.01 -10.87 3.93
N LYS A 32 -7.34 -9.60 4.23
CA LYS A 32 -6.92 -8.90 5.45
C LYS A 32 -7.17 -9.69 6.75
N PRO A 33 -8.27 -10.45 6.94
CA PRO A 33 -8.45 -11.29 8.13
C PRO A 33 -7.40 -12.40 8.28
N GLN A 34 -6.81 -12.87 7.18
CA GLN A 34 -5.85 -13.98 7.16
C GLN A 34 -4.40 -13.49 7.21
N ILE A 35 -4.08 -12.40 6.50
CA ILE A 35 -2.70 -11.88 6.39
C ILE A 35 -2.42 -10.66 7.28
N GLY A 36 -3.45 -10.11 7.94
CA GLY A 36 -3.34 -8.97 8.84
C GLY A 36 -3.02 -7.64 8.14
N GLY A 37 -2.53 -6.69 8.92
CA GLY A 37 -2.10 -5.37 8.41
C GLY A 37 -0.93 -5.51 7.44
N ASN A 38 -1.11 -5.02 6.22
CA ASN A 38 -0.13 -5.15 5.15
C ASN A 38 -0.11 -3.89 4.28
N LEU A 39 1.00 -3.71 3.56
CA LEU A 39 1.20 -2.67 2.56
C LEU A 39 1.33 -3.34 1.20
N PHE A 40 0.28 -3.28 0.39
CA PHE A 40 0.26 -3.86 -0.94
C PHE A 40 0.43 -2.79 -2.03
N ARG A 41 1.32 -3.06 -2.98
CA ARG A 41 1.59 -2.20 -4.13
C ARG A 41 1.78 -3.04 -5.39
N GLY A 42 0.68 -3.37 -6.06
CA GLY A 42 0.64 -3.97 -7.40
C GLY A 42 1.07 -5.43 -7.42
N ALA A 43 2.37 -5.69 -7.28
CA ALA A 43 2.96 -7.04 -7.25
C ALA A 43 3.76 -7.33 -5.97
N GLN A 44 3.97 -6.31 -5.12
CA GLN A 44 4.74 -6.41 -3.89
C GLN A 44 3.84 -6.20 -2.68
N LEU A 45 4.06 -6.98 -1.64
CA LEU A 45 3.37 -6.87 -0.36
C LEU A 45 4.39 -6.85 0.77
N TYR A 46 4.21 -5.93 1.71
CA TYR A 46 5.02 -5.85 2.93
C TYR A 46 4.14 -6.12 4.14
N SER A 47 4.64 -6.93 5.07
CA SER A 47 3.96 -7.22 6.34
C SER A 47 4.95 -7.19 7.49
N ARG A 48 4.49 -6.78 8.66
CA ARG A 48 5.28 -6.87 9.89
C ARG A 48 5.34 -8.31 10.40
N ASN A 49 4.29 -9.08 10.16
CA ASN A 49 4.23 -10.48 10.56
C ASN A 49 4.76 -11.36 9.44
N LYS A 50 5.56 -12.36 9.83
CA LYS A 50 6.01 -13.40 8.90
C LYS A 50 4.83 -14.31 8.57
N LEU A 51 4.40 -14.30 7.31
CA LEU A 51 3.24 -15.06 6.82
C LEU A 51 3.61 -16.48 6.42
N CYS A 52 4.83 -16.69 5.92
CA CYS A 52 5.34 -18.00 5.50
C CYS A 52 6.87 -18.04 5.47
N ASP A 53 7.44 -19.24 5.37
CA ASP A 53 8.88 -19.42 5.18
C ASP A 53 9.35 -19.23 3.73
N LYS A 54 8.55 -19.71 2.77
CA LYS A 54 8.89 -19.65 1.34
C LYS A 54 7.70 -19.17 0.51
N GLU A 55 6.58 -19.88 0.58
CA GLU A 55 5.36 -19.51 -0.12
C GLU A 55 4.10 -19.97 0.62
N ILE A 56 3.00 -19.30 0.35
CA ILE A 56 1.66 -19.66 0.83
C ILE A 56 0.62 -19.25 -0.22
N GLU A 57 -0.48 -19.98 -0.30
CA GLU A 57 -1.58 -19.70 -1.22
C GLU A 57 -2.89 -19.47 -0.45
N TYR A 58 -3.66 -18.48 -0.90
CA TYR A 58 -4.97 -18.15 -0.37
C TYR A 58 -6.01 -18.24 -1.48
N ASN A 59 -7.18 -18.76 -1.14
CA ASN A 59 -8.35 -18.72 -2.01
C ASN A 59 -9.27 -17.61 -1.54
N THR A 60 -9.75 -16.78 -2.46
CA THR A 60 -10.69 -15.69 -2.16
C THR A 60 -11.65 -15.47 -3.31
N VAL A 61 -12.77 -14.82 -3.01
CA VAL A 61 -13.78 -14.46 -4.00
C VAL A 61 -13.79 -12.95 -4.14
N TYR A 62 -13.67 -12.45 -5.36
CA TYR A 62 -13.80 -11.03 -5.62
C TYR A 62 -15.28 -10.64 -5.59
N LYS A 63 -15.70 -10.03 -4.48
CA LYS A 63 -17.11 -9.73 -4.17
C LYS A 63 -17.87 -8.97 -5.26
N ALA A 64 -17.19 -8.16 -6.07
CA ALA A 64 -17.86 -7.37 -7.11
C ALA A 64 -18.32 -8.24 -8.31
N THR A 65 -17.57 -9.28 -8.66
CA THR A 65 -17.85 -10.15 -9.81
C THR A 65 -18.18 -11.59 -9.42
N ASN A 66 -18.06 -11.95 -8.13
CA ASN A 66 -18.15 -13.32 -7.61
C ASN A 66 -17.15 -14.30 -8.24
N GLU A 67 -16.07 -13.80 -8.84
CA GLU A 67 -15.02 -14.63 -9.39
C GLU A 67 -14.08 -15.16 -8.31
N HIS A 68 -13.62 -16.40 -8.50
CA HIS A 68 -12.66 -17.03 -7.61
C HIS A 68 -11.23 -16.72 -8.02
N TYR A 69 -10.43 -16.27 -7.06
CA TYR A 69 -9.00 -16.00 -7.24
C TYR A 69 -8.17 -16.84 -6.28
N LYS A 70 -7.09 -17.39 -6.82
CA LYS A 70 -5.94 -17.91 -6.06
C LYS A 70 -4.89 -16.82 -5.98
N VAL A 71 -4.50 -16.48 -4.76
CA VAL A 71 -3.45 -15.49 -4.48
C VAL A 71 -2.28 -16.21 -3.88
N LYS A 72 -1.14 -16.20 -4.58
CA LYS A 72 0.11 -16.79 -4.11
C LYS A 72 1.02 -15.70 -3.56
N LEU A 73 1.47 -15.87 -2.33
CA LEU A 73 2.47 -15.00 -1.69
C LEU A 73 3.79 -15.77 -1.58
N ARG A 74 4.84 -15.27 -2.22
CA ARG A 74 6.20 -15.82 -2.12
C ARG A 74 7.08 -14.86 -1.34
N ARG A 75 7.70 -15.32 -0.25
CA ARG A 75 8.64 -14.49 0.51
C ARG A 75 9.88 -14.24 -0.33
N VAL A 76 10.20 -12.98 -0.57
CA VAL A 76 11.36 -12.56 -1.39
C VAL A 76 12.51 -12.07 -0.53
N GLY A 77 12.22 -11.57 0.67
CA GLY A 77 13.25 -11.09 1.59
C GLY A 77 12.69 -10.39 2.81
N GLU A 78 13.60 -9.72 3.51
CA GLU A 78 13.33 -8.86 4.66
C GLU A 78 13.86 -7.46 4.36
N VAL A 79 13.13 -6.46 4.83
CA VAL A 79 13.53 -5.05 4.77
C VAL A 79 13.96 -4.66 6.17
N ASP A 80 15.25 -4.43 6.34
CA ASP A 80 15.78 -3.70 7.49
C ASP A 80 15.66 -2.19 7.24
N GLY A 81 15.60 -1.40 8.31
CA GLY A 81 15.44 0.06 8.22
C GLY A 81 16.61 0.81 7.56
N THR A 82 17.66 0.10 7.12
CA THR A 82 18.87 0.66 6.51
C THR A 82 18.93 0.47 4.99
N ASN A 83 18.10 -0.41 4.43
CA ASN A 83 18.07 -0.70 3.00
C ASN A 83 17.30 0.39 2.21
N GLU A 84 17.67 0.63 0.95
CA GLU A 84 16.93 1.50 0.01
C GLU A 84 15.45 1.13 -0.12
N VAL A 85 15.13 -0.17 -0.01
CA VAL A 85 13.74 -0.66 0.00
C VAL A 85 12.95 -0.08 1.17
N ALA A 86 13.58 0.17 2.32
CA ALA A 86 12.94 0.79 3.47
C ALA A 86 12.45 2.20 3.14
N PHE A 87 13.23 3.00 2.42
CA PHE A 87 12.80 4.33 1.95
C PHE A 87 11.57 4.26 1.06
N GLN A 88 11.48 3.26 0.19
CA GLN A 88 10.29 3.06 -0.65
C GLN A 88 9.05 2.74 0.18
N VAL A 89 9.21 1.91 1.22
CA VAL A 89 8.13 1.57 2.15
C VAL A 89 7.72 2.77 3.00
N TYR A 90 8.66 3.53 3.54
CA TYR A 90 8.37 4.76 4.29
C TYR A 90 7.62 5.78 3.44
N ASN A 91 8.02 5.95 2.17
CA ASN A 91 7.30 6.81 1.23
C ASN A 91 5.86 6.31 0.97
N LEU A 92 5.64 5.00 0.94
CA LEU A 92 4.30 4.44 0.79
C LEU A 92 3.44 4.70 2.04
N ILE A 93 3.99 4.48 3.23
CA ILE A 93 3.32 4.75 4.51
C ILE A 93 2.94 6.24 4.60
N ASN A 94 3.88 7.14 4.29
CA ASN A 94 3.61 8.58 4.30
C ASN A 94 2.49 8.96 3.34
N ARG A 95 2.46 8.41 2.11
CA ARG A 95 1.36 8.66 1.18
C ARG A 95 0.01 8.19 1.73
N MET A 96 -0.04 6.98 2.30
CA MET A 96 -1.28 6.46 2.89
C MET A 96 -1.75 7.29 4.09
N ALA A 97 -0.83 7.77 4.94
CA ALA A 97 -1.17 8.66 6.04
C ALA A 97 -1.75 9.99 5.55
N MET A 98 -1.21 10.51 4.45
CA MET A 98 -1.65 11.78 3.86
C MET A 98 -2.96 11.68 3.06
N GLU A 99 -3.31 10.51 2.51
CA GLU A 99 -4.54 10.29 1.74
C GLU A 99 -5.82 10.63 2.54
N GLY A 100 -5.79 10.49 3.87
CA GLY A 100 -6.93 10.82 4.74
C GLY A 100 -7.11 12.31 5.05
N LEU A 101 -6.11 13.14 4.76
CA LEU A 101 -6.09 14.55 5.19
C LEU A 101 -6.79 15.51 4.23
N LYS A 102 -7.36 15.02 3.11
CA LYS A 102 -8.04 15.82 2.07
C LYS A 102 -7.19 16.98 1.50
N LEU A 103 -5.87 16.81 1.52
CA LEU A 103 -4.92 17.78 0.96
C LEU A 103 -4.84 17.64 -0.56
N GLN A 104 -4.57 18.75 -1.24
CA GLN A 104 -4.35 18.80 -2.68
C GLN A 104 -2.86 18.62 -2.98
N LEU A 105 -2.53 17.63 -3.82
CA LEU A 105 -1.17 17.43 -4.32
C LEU A 105 -0.88 18.42 -5.46
N ILE A 106 0.08 19.32 -5.25
CA ILE A 106 0.62 20.22 -6.28
C ILE A 106 2.12 19.93 -6.42
N GLY A 107 2.51 19.36 -7.56
CA GLY A 107 3.86 18.86 -7.78
C GLY A 107 4.20 17.71 -6.82
N ARG A 108 5.13 17.94 -5.88
CA ARG A 108 5.53 16.98 -4.84
C ARG A 108 5.06 17.36 -3.42
N ASN A 109 4.28 18.43 -3.30
CA ASN A 109 3.85 18.99 -2.03
C ASN A 109 2.33 18.86 -1.87
N LEU A 110 1.90 18.75 -0.62
CA LEU A 110 0.49 18.67 -0.24
C LEU A 110 0.09 20.01 0.39
N TYR A 111 -0.95 20.62 -0.14
CA TYR A 111 -1.48 21.90 0.32
C TYR A 111 -2.92 21.72 0.81
N ASP A 112 -3.40 22.58 1.69
CA ASP A 112 -4.78 22.52 2.20
C ASP A 112 -5.66 23.57 1.49
N PRO A 113 -6.54 23.17 0.56
CA PRO A 113 -7.44 24.12 -0.10
C PRO A 113 -8.43 24.79 0.86
N ALA A 114 -8.75 24.17 1.99
CA ALA A 114 -9.69 24.73 2.97
C ALA A 114 -9.07 25.86 3.79
N ALA A 115 -7.74 25.86 3.95
CA ALA A 115 -6.98 26.89 4.64
C ALA A 115 -6.48 28.01 3.70
N MET A 116 -6.89 28.00 2.43
CA MET A 116 -6.44 28.95 1.41
C MET A 116 -6.82 30.40 1.76
N ILE A 117 -5.86 31.30 1.65
CA ILE A 117 -6.03 32.74 1.89
C ILE A 117 -6.13 33.47 0.55
N ARG A 118 -7.25 34.17 0.32
CA ARG A 118 -7.47 34.98 -0.89
C ARG A 118 -7.03 36.42 -0.69
N LEU A 119 -6.01 36.85 -1.42
CA LEU A 119 -5.59 38.24 -1.53
C LEU A 119 -6.28 38.89 -2.73
N GLN A 120 -7.54 39.30 -2.56
CA GLN A 120 -8.40 39.81 -3.65
C GLN A 120 -7.78 41.01 -4.37
N GLU A 121 -7.14 41.92 -3.63
CA GLU A 121 -6.49 43.12 -4.16
C GLU A 121 -5.39 42.79 -5.19
N HIS A 122 -4.75 41.63 -5.04
CA HIS A 122 -3.67 41.17 -5.92
C HIS A 122 -4.10 40.05 -6.87
N LYS A 123 -5.35 39.58 -6.78
CA LYS A 123 -5.85 38.40 -7.51
C LYS A 123 -4.97 37.16 -7.29
N LEU A 124 -4.50 36.98 -6.05
CA LEU A 124 -3.65 35.86 -5.65
C LEU A 124 -4.33 34.99 -4.60
N ASP A 125 -4.15 33.68 -4.74
CA ASP A 125 -4.57 32.67 -3.77
C ASP A 125 -3.31 32.02 -3.17
N LEU A 126 -3.18 32.08 -1.85
CA LEU A 126 -2.09 31.45 -1.09
C LEU A 126 -2.61 30.15 -0.47
N TYR A 127 -1.89 29.07 -0.73
CA TYR A 127 -2.19 27.70 -0.28
C TYR A 127 -1.14 27.19 0.69
#